data_AF-A0A9W6KAS0-F1
#
_entry.id   AF-A0A9W6KAS0-F1
#
_cell.length_a   1.000
_cell.length_b   1.000
_cell.length_c   1.000
_cell.angle_alpha   90.00
_cell.angle_beta   90.00
_cell.angle_gamma   90.00
#
_symmetry.space_group_name_H-M   'P 1'
#
loop_
_entity.id
_entity.type
_entity.pdbx_description
1 polymer ?
#
loop_
_entity_poly.entity_id
_entity_poly.type
_entity_poly.pdbx_seq_one_letter_code
_entity_poly.pdbx_strand_id
1 'polypeptide(L)'
;MALETPTTLAQSHVDLPWTLDGGRGIFGLDPISGAIVLWLGLMVLIVLFVLLAAFLSRWSLYRLNRDDRRAAVEQAEASLSPAERARLRTEAGELIRQAAATAAAAKRAQIEVVEAQARSAAAQIAREHAWSTFDVAQKAYQEALRAAGQVAEAQQPAAEAGDDAKRDVSRAALDAFKRGDITVDALEQVFKAAAGADPLQELAAREVELRRTAESRARRLYEAAAATERAAVKAADVAAVAAAALVHEAAEVAQEAAELRDTLDAARQAGIAASTLLPKSRVPRQRTRNSRSTPAADKALSTADTVALPADAA
;
A
#
# COMPACT_ATOMS: atom_id res chain seq x y z
N MET A 1 44.91 31.79 69.96
CA MET A 1 45.74 31.84 68.73
C MET A 1 44.80 31.63 67.56
N ALA A 2 44.48 32.72 66.87
CA ALA A 2 43.61 32.76 65.71
C ALA A 2 44.45 32.54 64.44
N LEU A 3 43.99 31.69 63.54
CA LEU A 3 44.51 31.56 62.19
C LEU A 3 43.32 31.77 61.25
N GLU A 4 43.28 32.98 60.67
CA GLU A 4 42.38 33.35 59.58
C GLU A 4 42.91 32.73 58.28
N THR A 5 42.02 32.09 57.50
CA THR A 5 42.30 31.71 56.11
C THR A 5 41.46 32.58 55.17
N PRO A 6 42.06 33.18 54.13
CA PRO A 6 41.41 34.14 53.26
C PRO A 6 40.44 33.49 52.27
N THR A 7 39.24 34.05 52.22
CA THR A 7 38.27 33.95 51.12
C THR A 7 38.78 34.71 49.90
N THR A 8 39.12 34.04 48.80
CA THR A 8 39.09 34.63 47.44
C THR A 8 39.28 33.56 46.35
N LEU A 9 38.18 33.11 45.75
CA LEU A 9 38.15 32.67 44.35
C LEU A 9 36.88 33.25 43.73
N ALA A 10 37.02 34.47 43.22
CA ALA A 10 36.03 35.11 42.38
C ALA A 10 35.96 34.34 41.05
N GLN A 11 34.81 33.70 40.78
CA GLN A 11 34.43 33.30 39.44
C GLN A 11 34.19 34.57 38.62
N SER A 12 35.13 34.90 37.75
CA SER A 12 34.96 35.93 36.73
C SER A 12 33.95 35.44 35.69
N HIS A 13 32.69 35.87 35.83
CA HIS A 13 31.70 35.81 34.77
C HIS A 13 32.18 36.76 33.67
N VAL A 14 32.79 36.21 32.62
CA VAL A 14 33.19 36.98 31.43
C VAL A 14 31.92 37.20 30.62
N ASP A 15 31.31 38.36 30.82
CA ASP A 15 30.22 38.86 29.99
C ASP A 15 30.79 39.16 28.60
N LEU A 16 30.57 38.22 27.68
CA LEU A 16 30.84 38.42 26.27
C LEU A 16 29.81 39.42 25.70
N PRO A 17 30.23 40.56 25.12
CA PRO A 17 29.36 41.68 24.74
C PRO A 17 28.46 41.43 23.51
N TRP A 18 28.23 40.17 23.14
CA TRP A 18 27.37 39.78 22.04
C TRP A 18 26.15 38.97 22.49
N THR A 19 25.77 39.02 23.77
CA THR A 19 24.47 38.47 24.21
C THR A 19 23.35 39.19 23.47
N LEU A 20 22.81 38.46 22.50
CA LEU A 20 21.83 38.83 21.49
C LEU A 20 20.42 39.04 22.08
N ASP A 21 20.31 39.66 23.26
CA ASP A 21 19.04 39.81 23.99
C ASP A 21 18.15 40.97 23.51
N GLY A 22 18.43 41.55 22.34
CA GLY A 22 17.67 42.67 21.81
C GLY A 22 17.37 42.64 20.31
N GLY A 23 17.80 41.60 19.59
CA GLY A 23 17.60 41.52 18.15
C GLY A 23 16.34 40.74 17.83
N ARG A 24 15.22 41.42 17.57
CA ARG A 24 14.06 40.80 16.90
C ARG A 24 14.59 40.08 15.65
N GLY A 25 14.54 38.74 15.68
CA GLY A 25 15.00 37.92 14.57
C GLY A 25 14.29 38.30 13.27
N ILE A 26 14.92 37.98 12.14
CA ILE A 26 14.31 38.13 10.82
C ILE A 26 12.97 37.38 10.85
N PHE A 27 11.86 38.08 10.55
CA PHE A 27 10.46 37.61 10.67
C PHE A 27 9.85 37.48 12.08
N GLY A 28 10.49 38.01 13.14
CA GLY A 28 9.94 38.00 14.50
C GLY A 28 9.95 36.63 15.19
N LEU A 29 10.71 35.69 14.65
CA LEU A 29 10.94 34.35 15.21
C LEU A 29 12.24 34.33 16.02
N ASP A 30 12.34 33.42 17.00
CA ASP A 30 13.60 33.13 17.68
C ASP A 30 14.71 32.83 16.65
N PRO A 31 15.97 33.26 16.89
CA PRO A 31 17.04 33.14 15.91
C PRO A 31 17.28 31.70 15.44
N ILE A 32 17.06 30.71 16.32
CA ILE A 32 17.13 29.28 15.99
C ILE A 32 15.98 28.88 15.05
N SER A 33 14.75 29.27 15.38
CA SER A 33 13.56 29.00 14.57
C SER A 33 13.63 29.67 13.20
N GLY A 34 14.12 30.92 13.14
CA GLY A 34 14.35 31.65 11.90
C GLY A 34 15.39 30.95 11.00
N ALA A 35 16.48 30.46 11.57
CA ALA A 35 17.50 29.70 10.84
C ALA A 35 16.95 28.40 10.26
N ILE A 36 16.13 27.64 11.02
CA ILE A 36 15.51 26.40 10.54
C ILE A 36 14.54 26.68 9.40
N VAL A 37 13.68 27.70 9.53
CA VAL A 37 12.72 28.08 8.46
C VAL A 37 13.45 28.51 7.19
N LEU A 38 14.51 29.30 7.32
CA LEU A 38 15.33 29.72 6.18
C LEU A 38 16.03 28.53 5.52
N TRP A 39 16.57 27.60 6.31
CA TRP A 39 17.22 26.39 5.79
C TRP A 39 16.23 25.47 5.06
N LEU A 40 15.04 25.26 5.62
CA LEU A 40 13.98 24.48 4.96
C LEU A 40 13.49 25.15 3.67
N GLY A 41 13.30 26.48 3.68
CA GLY A 41 12.95 27.24 2.48
C GLY A 41 14.02 27.11 1.39
N LEU A 42 15.30 27.14 1.77
CA LEU A 42 16.41 26.91 0.85
C LEU A 42 16.41 25.49 0.28
N MET A 43 16.17 24.46 1.09
CA MET A 43 16.07 23.08 0.62
C MET A 43 14.94 22.89 -0.39
N VAL A 44 13.75 23.45 -0.11
CA VAL A 44 12.61 23.41 -1.03
C VAL A 44 12.95 24.11 -2.36
N LEU A 45 13.61 25.27 -2.30
CA LEU A 45 14.03 26.02 -3.49
C LEU A 45 15.02 25.22 -4.34
N ILE A 46 16.01 24.56 -3.71
CA ILE A 46 16.98 23.72 -4.39
C ILE A 46 16.26 22.54 -5.09
N VAL A 47 15.33 21.87 -4.41
CA VAL A 47 14.56 20.78 -5.01
C VAL A 47 13.75 21.26 -6.21
N LEU A 48 13.07 22.40 -6.09
CA LEU A 48 12.33 23.02 -7.20
C LEU A 48 13.24 23.36 -8.38
N PHE A 49 14.43 23.89 -8.11
CA PHE A 49 15.41 24.22 -9.14
C PHE A 49 15.91 22.98 -9.86
N VAL A 50 16.21 21.89 -9.14
CA VAL A 50 16.62 20.61 -9.74
C VAL A 50 15.50 20.02 -10.60
N LEU A 51 14.24 20.06 -10.13
CA LEU A 51 13.09 19.61 -10.92
C LEU A 51 12.89 20.44 -12.19
N LEU A 52 13.02 21.76 -12.10
CA LEU A 52 12.92 22.66 -13.24
C LEU A 52 14.06 22.42 -14.24
N ALA A 53 15.29 22.23 -13.76
CA ALA A 53 16.45 21.92 -14.60
C ALA A 53 16.29 20.57 -15.30
N ALA A 54 15.80 19.55 -14.59
CA ALA A 54 15.51 18.24 -15.18
C ALA A 54 14.40 18.33 -16.24
N PHE A 55 13.35 19.12 -15.97
CA PHE A 55 12.27 19.37 -16.92
C PHE A 55 12.76 20.09 -18.18
N LEU A 56 13.53 21.18 -18.02
CA LEU A 56 14.11 21.93 -19.13
C LEU A 56 15.13 21.12 -19.91
N SER A 57 15.95 20.31 -19.24
CA SER A 57 16.90 19.40 -19.87
C SER A 57 16.17 18.37 -20.73
N ARG A 58 15.13 17.73 -20.17
CA ARG A 58 14.29 16.77 -20.90
C ARG A 58 13.58 17.41 -22.07
N TRP A 59 13.08 18.64 -21.92
CA TRP A 59 12.41 19.38 -22.99
C TRP A 59 13.37 19.83 -24.11
N SER A 60 14.56 20.31 -23.74
CA SER A 60 15.63 20.69 -24.67
C SER A 60 16.11 19.51 -25.50
N LEU A 61 16.40 18.38 -24.85
CA LEU A 61 16.77 17.13 -25.51
C LEU A 61 15.67 16.63 -26.45
N TYR A 62 14.39 16.79 -26.06
CA TYR A 62 13.26 16.44 -26.93
C TYR A 62 13.16 17.31 -28.18
N ARG A 63 13.56 18.60 -28.09
CA ARG A 63 13.45 19.54 -29.21
C ARG A 63 14.55 19.35 -30.25
N LEU A 64 15.81 19.18 -29.81
CA LEU A 64 16.93 18.94 -30.74
C LEU A 64 16.78 17.61 -31.48
N ASN A 65 16.38 16.54 -30.79
CA ASN A 65 16.14 15.25 -31.45
C ASN A 65 15.02 15.30 -32.49
N ARG A 66 14.08 16.24 -32.39
CA ARG A 66 12.94 16.32 -33.30
C ARG A 66 13.33 16.85 -34.67
N ASP A 67 14.20 17.85 -34.73
CA ASP A 67 14.61 18.47 -35.98
C ASP A 67 15.62 17.58 -36.74
N ASP A 68 16.56 16.94 -36.02
CA ASP A 68 17.50 15.97 -36.60
C ASP A 68 16.77 14.71 -37.10
N ARG A 69 15.77 14.21 -36.35
CA ARG A 69 14.94 13.07 -36.79
C ARG A 69 14.11 13.41 -38.03
N ARG A 70 13.56 14.62 -38.14
CA ARG A 70 12.82 15.04 -39.35
C ARG A 70 13.69 15.01 -40.59
N ALA A 71 14.91 15.56 -40.50
CA ALA A 71 15.86 15.54 -41.62
C ALA A 71 16.28 14.10 -42.00
N ALA A 72 16.50 13.22 -41.01
CA ALA A 72 16.84 11.81 -41.26
C ALA A 72 15.67 11.01 -41.86
N VAL A 73 14.44 11.28 -41.42
CA VAL A 73 13.21 10.64 -41.92
C VAL A 73 12.93 11.06 -43.36
N GLU A 74 13.05 12.35 -43.70
CA GLU A 74 12.89 12.84 -45.08
C GLU A 74 13.88 12.17 -46.07
N GLN A 75 15.13 11.91 -45.63
CA GLN A 75 16.14 11.23 -46.46
C GLN A 75 15.86 9.74 -46.62
N ALA A 76 15.42 9.04 -45.57
CA ALA A 76 15.06 7.63 -45.63
C ALA A 76 13.80 7.40 -46.49
N GLU A 77 12.84 8.33 -46.45
CA GLU A 77 11.53 8.20 -47.10
C GLU A 77 11.54 8.34 -48.62
N ALA A 78 12.49 9.11 -49.17
CA ALA A 78 12.68 9.22 -50.62
C ALA A 78 13.00 7.87 -51.30
N SER A 79 13.40 6.86 -50.52
CA SER A 79 13.79 5.53 -51.00
C SER A 79 12.73 4.42 -50.79
N LEU A 80 11.64 4.69 -50.05
CA LEU A 80 10.68 3.64 -49.66
C LEU A 80 9.76 3.20 -50.81
N SER A 81 9.80 1.91 -51.10
CA SER A 81 8.92 1.24 -52.06
C SER A 81 7.45 1.22 -51.59
N PRO A 82 6.48 1.09 -52.51
CA PRO A 82 5.05 0.97 -52.14
C PRO A 82 4.75 -0.21 -51.20
N ALA A 83 5.51 -1.31 -51.32
CA ALA A 83 5.35 -2.49 -50.48
C ALA A 83 5.77 -2.23 -49.02
N GLU A 84 6.88 -1.51 -48.81
CA GLU A 84 7.35 -1.14 -47.46
C GLU A 84 6.36 -0.19 -46.79
N ARG A 85 5.74 0.75 -47.52
CA ARG A 85 4.69 1.61 -46.97
C ARG A 85 3.45 0.83 -46.55
N ALA A 86 3.11 -0.26 -47.25
CA ALA A 86 2.01 -1.12 -46.83
C ALA A 86 2.34 -1.84 -45.52
N ARG A 87 3.58 -2.35 -45.39
CA ARG A 87 4.09 -2.99 -44.17
C ARG A 87 4.14 -2.05 -42.96
N LEU A 88 4.63 -0.82 -43.15
CA LEU A 88 4.67 0.18 -42.07
C LEU A 88 3.27 0.56 -41.58
N ARG A 89 2.26 0.58 -42.47
CA ARG A 89 0.87 0.82 -42.06
C ARG A 89 0.29 -0.32 -41.23
N THR A 90 0.60 -1.57 -41.57
CA THR A 90 0.16 -2.72 -40.76
C THR A 90 0.81 -2.70 -39.38
N GLU A 91 2.12 -2.41 -39.33
CA GLU A 91 2.89 -2.30 -38.08
C GLU A 91 2.38 -1.13 -37.21
N ALA A 92 2.10 0.03 -37.80
CA ALA A 92 1.48 1.14 -37.07
C ALA A 92 0.08 0.79 -36.54
N GLY A 93 -0.71 0.06 -37.33
CA GLY A 93 -2.00 -0.45 -36.87
C GLY A 93 -1.88 -1.41 -35.69
N GLU A 94 -0.83 -2.24 -35.67
CA GLU A 94 -0.53 -3.15 -34.56
C GLU A 94 -0.07 -2.39 -33.31
N LEU A 95 0.88 -1.47 -33.44
CA LEU A 95 1.36 -0.64 -32.32
C LEU A 95 0.24 0.20 -31.71
N ILE A 96 -0.68 0.76 -32.52
CA ILE A 96 -1.84 1.51 -31.99
C ILE A 96 -2.76 0.59 -31.18
N ARG A 97 -3.01 -0.65 -31.64
CA ARG A 97 -3.81 -1.63 -30.89
C ARG A 97 -3.10 -2.03 -29.60
N GLN A 98 -1.78 -2.23 -29.64
CA GLN A 98 -0.97 -2.55 -28.47
C GLN A 98 -0.99 -1.40 -27.47
N ALA A 99 -0.79 -0.15 -27.91
CA ALA A 99 -0.88 1.04 -27.06
C ALA A 99 -2.26 1.17 -26.39
N ALA A 100 -3.34 0.89 -27.13
CA ALA A 100 -4.68 0.89 -26.58
C ALA A 100 -4.88 -0.21 -25.53
N ALA A 101 -4.33 -1.41 -25.78
CA ALA A 101 -4.40 -2.53 -24.85
C ALA A 101 -3.58 -2.28 -23.57
N THR A 102 -2.35 -1.77 -23.68
CA THR A 102 -1.50 -1.42 -22.53
C THR A 102 -2.09 -0.27 -21.73
N ALA A 103 -2.65 0.76 -22.38
CA ALA A 103 -3.37 1.83 -21.69
C ALA A 103 -4.61 1.32 -20.93
N ALA A 104 -5.35 0.37 -21.50
CA ALA A 104 -6.48 -0.26 -20.81
C ALA A 104 -6.01 -1.11 -19.61
N ALA A 105 -4.90 -1.85 -19.75
CA ALA A 105 -4.29 -2.60 -18.65
C ALA A 105 -3.82 -1.68 -17.52
N ALA A 106 -3.16 -0.57 -17.85
CA ALA A 106 -2.73 0.44 -16.88
C ALA A 106 -3.91 1.03 -16.09
N LYS A 107 -5.04 1.33 -16.76
CA LYS A 107 -6.26 1.79 -16.08
C LYS A 107 -6.85 0.75 -15.13
N ARG A 108 -6.86 -0.53 -15.52
CA ARG A 108 -7.32 -1.62 -14.63
C ARG A 108 -6.43 -1.75 -13.41
N ALA A 109 -5.11 -1.70 -13.61
CA ALA A 109 -4.15 -1.74 -12.50
C ALA A 109 -4.34 -0.58 -11.51
N GLN A 110 -4.71 0.62 -11.98
CA GLN A 110 -5.04 1.74 -11.08
C GLN A 110 -6.29 1.46 -10.23
N ILE A 111 -7.31 0.79 -10.78
CA ILE A 111 -8.49 0.37 -10.01
C ILE A 111 -8.08 -0.66 -8.94
N GLU A 112 -7.24 -1.63 -9.32
CA GLU A 112 -6.71 -2.63 -8.39
C GLU A 112 -5.91 -2.02 -7.23
N VAL A 113 -5.19 -0.91 -7.47
CA VAL A 113 -4.51 -0.14 -6.41
C VAL A 113 -5.52 0.40 -5.40
N VAL A 114 -6.62 1.01 -5.86
CA VAL A 114 -7.66 1.55 -4.97
C VAL A 114 -8.30 0.42 -4.16
N GLU A 115 -8.59 -0.72 -4.78
CA GLU A 115 -9.14 -1.88 -4.08
C GLU A 115 -8.15 -2.49 -3.08
N ALA A 116 -6.86 -2.55 -3.41
CA ALA A 116 -5.83 -3.03 -2.51
C ALA A 116 -5.63 -2.08 -1.31
N GLN A 117 -5.67 -0.77 -1.53
CA GLN A 117 -5.64 0.24 -0.47
C GLN A 117 -6.86 0.13 0.45
N ALA A 118 -8.06 -0.06 -0.11
CA ALA A 118 -9.27 -0.27 0.67
C ALA A 118 -9.19 -1.55 1.53
N ARG A 119 -8.66 -2.65 0.97
CA ARG A 119 -8.40 -3.89 1.71
C ARG A 119 -7.37 -3.70 2.83
N SER A 120 -6.31 -2.93 2.57
CA SER A 120 -5.31 -2.59 3.59
C SER A 120 -5.92 -1.80 4.75
N ALA A 121 -6.74 -0.79 4.46
CA ALA A 121 -7.43 0.00 5.47
C ALA A 121 -8.40 -0.86 6.31
N ALA A 122 -9.16 -1.76 5.66
CA ALA A 122 -10.04 -2.69 6.35
C ALA A 122 -9.26 -3.65 7.27
N ALA A 123 -8.10 -4.14 6.83
CA ALA A 123 -7.25 -5.01 7.63
C ALA A 123 -6.64 -4.27 8.85
N GLN A 124 -6.30 -2.99 8.70
CA GLN A 124 -5.85 -2.16 9.82
C GLN A 124 -6.95 -2.00 10.89
N ILE A 125 -8.18 -1.66 10.47
CA ILE A 125 -9.33 -1.56 11.38
C ILE A 125 -9.57 -2.89 12.11
N ALA A 126 -9.47 -4.01 11.39
CA ALA A 126 -9.61 -5.34 12.00
C ALA A 126 -8.50 -5.64 13.04
N ARG A 127 -7.25 -5.24 12.77
CA ARG A 127 -6.15 -5.35 13.74
C ARG A 127 -6.39 -4.50 14.97
N GLU A 128 -6.82 -3.26 14.80
CA GLU A 128 -7.12 -2.34 15.91
C GLU A 128 -8.24 -2.88 16.80
N HIS A 129 -9.29 -3.45 16.20
CA HIS A 129 -10.36 -4.12 16.94
C HIS A 129 -9.87 -5.39 17.68
N ALA A 130 -9.00 -6.19 17.05
CA ALA A 130 -8.41 -7.35 17.71
C ALA A 130 -7.48 -6.95 18.86
N TRP A 131 -6.75 -5.83 18.72
CA TRP A 131 -5.91 -5.26 19.76
C TRP A 131 -6.74 -4.80 20.97
N SER A 132 -7.83 -4.06 20.75
CA SER A 132 -8.70 -3.62 21.85
C SER A 132 -9.33 -4.82 22.59
N THR A 133 -9.73 -5.87 21.86
CA THR A 133 -10.23 -7.11 22.46
C THR A 133 -9.16 -7.80 23.31
N PHE A 134 -7.92 -7.85 22.82
CA PHE A 134 -6.79 -8.40 23.56
C PHE A 134 -6.48 -7.60 24.83
N ASP A 135 -6.45 -6.27 24.76
CA ASP A 135 -6.21 -5.40 25.92
C ASP A 135 -7.27 -5.59 27.02
N VAL A 136 -8.56 -5.67 26.64
CA VAL A 136 -9.65 -5.97 27.58
C VAL A 136 -9.47 -7.35 28.22
N ALA A 137 -9.14 -8.38 27.44
CA ALA A 137 -8.93 -9.73 27.97
C ALA A 137 -7.71 -9.80 28.91
N GLN A 138 -6.63 -9.08 28.59
CA GLN A 138 -5.42 -9.00 29.41
C GLN A 138 -5.70 -8.31 30.75
N LYS A 139 -6.41 -7.18 30.74
CA LYS A 139 -6.82 -6.47 31.97
C LYS A 139 -7.70 -7.35 32.85
N ALA A 140 -8.68 -8.03 32.27
CA ALA A 140 -9.55 -8.95 33.01
C ALA A 140 -8.78 -10.13 33.62
N TYR A 141 -7.78 -10.67 32.92
CA TYR A 141 -6.90 -11.70 33.47
C TYR A 141 -6.06 -11.18 34.65
N GLN A 142 -5.49 -9.99 34.53
CA GLN A 142 -4.74 -9.37 35.64
C GLN A 142 -5.64 -9.07 36.85
N GLU A 143 -6.87 -8.62 36.62
CA GLU A 143 -7.85 -8.41 37.68
C GLU A 143 -8.21 -9.71 38.39
N ALA A 144 -8.44 -10.80 37.64
CA ALA A 144 -8.70 -12.12 38.21
C ALA A 144 -7.51 -12.62 39.05
N LEU A 145 -6.26 -12.41 38.59
CA LEU A 145 -5.07 -12.75 39.38
C LEU A 145 -4.99 -11.95 40.69
N ARG A 146 -5.27 -10.64 40.66
CA ARG A 146 -5.29 -9.80 41.87
C ARG A 146 -6.38 -10.25 42.84
N ALA A 147 -7.58 -10.53 42.34
CA ALA A 147 -8.70 -11.01 43.15
C ALA A 147 -8.39 -12.38 43.80
N ALA A 148 -7.79 -13.31 43.05
CA ALA A 148 -7.36 -14.60 43.59
C ALA A 148 -6.30 -14.45 44.69
N GLY A 149 -5.35 -13.52 44.53
CA GLY A 149 -4.37 -13.19 45.56
C GLY A 149 -4.99 -12.64 46.84
N GLN A 150 -5.99 -11.77 46.73
CA GLN A 150 -6.72 -11.23 47.89
C GLN A 150 -7.49 -12.31 48.66
N VAL A 151 -8.10 -13.27 47.95
CA VAL A 151 -8.78 -14.42 48.58
C VAL A 151 -7.77 -15.25 49.38
N ALA A 152 -6.61 -15.55 48.79
CA ALA A 152 -5.55 -16.31 49.46
C ALA A 152 -5.00 -15.58 50.70
N GLU A 153 -4.77 -14.27 50.62
CA GLU A 153 -4.28 -13.44 51.73
C GLU A 153 -5.31 -13.33 52.86
N ALA A 154 -6.59 -13.16 52.54
CA ALA A 154 -7.67 -13.12 53.53
C ALA A 154 -7.83 -14.43 54.32
N GLN A 155 -7.43 -15.56 53.74
CA GLN A 155 -7.51 -16.89 54.37
C GLN A 155 -6.27 -17.26 55.19
N GLN A 156 -5.12 -16.61 55.00
CA GLN A 156 -3.90 -16.87 55.77
C GLN A 156 -4.07 -16.77 57.30
N PRO A 157 -4.67 -15.72 57.88
CA PRO A 157 -4.80 -15.62 59.34
C PRO A 157 -5.77 -16.66 59.95
N ALA A 158 -6.74 -17.16 59.18
CA ALA A 158 -7.62 -18.25 59.61
C ALA A 158 -6.98 -19.64 59.44
N ALA A 159 -6.07 -19.78 58.47
CA ALA A 159 -5.34 -21.02 58.21
C ALA A 159 -4.32 -21.33 59.32
N GLU A 160 -3.60 -20.32 59.84
CA GLU A 160 -2.61 -20.52 60.91
C GLU A 160 -3.21 -21.06 62.21
N ALA A 161 -4.42 -20.62 62.59
CA ALA A 161 -5.13 -21.14 63.76
C ALA A 161 -5.76 -22.52 63.53
N GLY A 162 -6.10 -22.87 62.28
CA GLY A 162 -6.67 -24.17 61.92
C GLY A 162 -5.64 -25.26 61.66
N ASP A 163 -4.37 -24.90 61.41
CA ASP A 163 -3.32 -25.85 61.00
C ASP A 163 -2.95 -26.83 62.12
N ASP A 164 -2.92 -26.36 63.38
CA ASP A 164 -2.70 -27.21 64.54
C ASP A 164 -3.86 -28.20 64.73
N ALA A 165 -5.11 -27.72 64.61
CA ALA A 165 -6.29 -28.59 64.66
C ALA A 165 -6.32 -29.61 63.50
N LYS A 166 -5.89 -29.22 62.29
CA LYS A 166 -5.77 -30.12 61.13
C LYS A 166 -4.69 -31.18 61.34
N ARG A 167 -3.55 -30.83 61.95
CA ARG A 167 -2.49 -31.79 62.30
C ARG A 167 -2.98 -32.81 63.31
N ASP A 168 -3.73 -32.37 64.31
CA ASP A 168 -4.32 -33.26 65.32
C ASP A 168 -5.36 -34.20 64.72
N VAL A 169 -6.26 -33.69 63.86
CA VAL A 169 -7.24 -34.53 63.14
C VAL A 169 -6.54 -35.54 62.21
N SER A 170 -5.49 -35.11 61.49
CA SER A 170 -4.72 -35.98 60.60
C SER A 170 -4.00 -37.09 61.39
N ARG A 171 -3.45 -36.76 62.57
CA ARG A 171 -2.75 -37.72 63.44
C ARG A 171 -3.74 -38.73 64.05
N ALA A 172 -4.89 -38.27 64.51
CA ALA A 172 -5.94 -39.11 65.06
C ALA A 172 -6.53 -40.08 64.02
N ALA A 173 -6.76 -39.60 62.79
CA ALA A 173 -7.25 -40.43 61.69
C ALA A 173 -6.24 -41.52 61.29
N LEU A 174 -4.95 -41.18 61.23
CA LEU A 174 -3.91 -42.12 60.86
C LEU A 174 -3.69 -43.20 61.93
N ASP A 175 -3.87 -42.86 63.21
CA ASP A 175 -3.88 -43.83 64.31
C ASP A 175 -5.12 -44.73 64.31
N ALA A 176 -6.31 -44.20 63.98
CA ALA A 176 -7.52 -45.00 63.80
C ALA A 176 -7.37 -45.99 62.64
N PHE A 177 -6.76 -45.58 61.53
CA PHE A 177 -6.48 -46.46 60.40
C PHE A 177 -5.53 -47.60 60.77
N LYS A 178 -4.44 -47.30 61.50
CA LYS A 178 -3.49 -48.33 61.97
C LYS A 178 -4.12 -49.38 62.89
N ARG A 179 -5.14 -49.00 63.66
CA ARG A 179 -5.92 -49.91 64.50
C ARG A 179 -6.97 -50.72 63.73
N GLY A 180 -7.23 -50.37 62.48
CA GLY A 180 -8.29 -50.96 61.65
C GLY A 180 -9.68 -50.40 61.94
N ASP A 181 -9.79 -49.30 62.68
CA ASP A 181 -11.07 -48.69 63.09
C ASP A 181 -11.75 -47.95 61.92
N ILE A 182 -10.98 -47.56 60.90
CA ILE A 182 -11.47 -46.89 59.68
C ILE A 182 -10.87 -47.53 58.42
N THR A 183 -11.61 -47.49 57.32
CA THR A 183 -11.17 -47.97 56.01
C THR A 183 -10.23 -46.97 55.32
N VAL A 184 -9.50 -47.42 54.30
CA VAL A 184 -8.67 -46.55 53.44
C VAL A 184 -9.52 -45.44 52.81
N ASP A 185 -10.72 -45.76 52.33
CA ASP A 185 -11.64 -44.77 51.74
C ASP A 185 -12.07 -43.70 52.76
N ALA A 186 -12.33 -44.09 54.01
CA ALA A 186 -12.68 -43.16 55.08
C ALA A 186 -11.48 -42.26 55.45
N LEU A 187 -10.26 -42.82 55.44
CA LEU A 187 -9.03 -42.04 55.64
C LEU A 187 -8.83 -41.01 54.51
N GLU A 188 -9.02 -41.40 53.25
CA GLU A 188 -8.99 -40.48 52.11
C GLU A 188 -10.03 -39.35 52.25
N GLN A 189 -11.24 -39.69 52.72
CA GLN A 189 -12.32 -38.73 52.89
C GLN A 189 -12.02 -37.71 54.00
N VAL A 190 -11.38 -38.15 55.10
CA VAL A 190 -10.90 -37.26 56.17
C VAL A 190 -9.78 -36.36 55.68
N PHE A 191 -8.82 -36.88 54.89
CA PHE A 191 -7.78 -36.05 54.29
C PHE A 191 -8.34 -35.05 53.29
N LYS A 192 -9.36 -35.41 52.49
CA LYS A 192 -10.08 -34.45 51.62
C LYS A 192 -10.80 -33.37 52.43
N ALA A 193 -11.46 -33.74 53.53
CA ALA A 193 -12.13 -32.79 54.41
C ALA A 193 -11.14 -31.89 55.16
N ALA A 194 -10.01 -32.43 55.60
CA ALA A 194 -8.94 -31.71 56.32
C ALA A 194 -8.07 -30.84 55.41
N ALA A 195 -7.88 -31.26 54.15
CA ALA A 195 -7.25 -30.45 53.11
C ALA A 195 -8.02 -29.15 52.87
N GLY A 196 -9.31 -29.10 53.24
CA GLY A 196 -10.08 -27.86 53.34
C GLY A 196 -10.03 -27.08 52.03
N ALA A 197 -10.37 -27.73 50.92
CA ALA A 197 -10.50 -27.06 49.64
C ALA A 197 -11.57 -25.97 49.78
N ASP A 198 -11.12 -24.74 49.96
CA ASP A 198 -12.02 -23.61 50.14
C ASP A 198 -12.72 -23.38 48.80
N PRO A 199 -14.07 -23.50 48.74
CA PRO A 199 -14.80 -23.30 47.49
C PRO A 199 -14.53 -21.92 46.87
N LEU A 200 -14.18 -20.90 47.67
CA LEU A 200 -13.82 -19.58 47.16
C LEU A 200 -12.47 -19.58 46.44
N GLN A 201 -11.48 -20.34 46.94
CA GLN A 201 -10.19 -20.49 46.25
C GLN A 201 -10.35 -21.25 44.93
N GLU A 202 -11.15 -22.32 44.93
CA GLU A 202 -11.41 -23.07 43.70
C GLU A 202 -12.14 -22.23 42.64
N LEU A 203 -13.13 -21.44 43.05
CA LEU A 203 -13.84 -20.52 42.15
C LEU A 203 -12.89 -19.44 41.60
N ALA A 204 -12.04 -18.86 42.45
CA ALA A 204 -11.04 -17.88 42.01
C ALA A 204 -10.03 -18.50 41.03
N ALA A 205 -9.55 -19.73 41.29
CA ALA A 205 -8.65 -20.44 40.40
C ALA A 205 -9.30 -20.74 39.03
N ARG A 206 -10.57 -21.18 39.02
CA ARG A 206 -11.33 -21.40 37.78
C ARG A 206 -11.52 -20.12 36.98
N GLU A 207 -11.84 -19.01 37.64
CA GLU A 207 -11.97 -17.71 36.96
C GLU A 207 -10.64 -17.28 36.32
N VAL A 208 -9.52 -17.43 37.03
CA VAL A 208 -8.19 -17.16 36.48
C VAL A 208 -7.90 -18.00 35.24
N GLU A 209 -8.23 -19.30 35.27
CA GLU A 209 -8.05 -20.20 34.13
C GLU A 209 -8.92 -19.79 32.94
N LEU A 210 -10.21 -19.49 33.17
CA LEU A 210 -11.12 -18.98 32.15
C LEU A 210 -10.58 -17.70 31.51
N ARG A 211 -10.12 -16.73 32.31
CA ARG A 211 -9.55 -15.49 31.79
C ARG A 211 -8.25 -15.71 31.04
N ARG A 212 -7.39 -16.65 31.48
CA ARG A 212 -6.17 -17.03 30.76
C ARG A 212 -6.48 -17.59 29.37
N THR A 213 -7.47 -18.49 29.28
CA THR A 213 -7.86 -19.06 27.97
C THR A 213 -8.45 -17.99 27.03
N ALA A 214 -9.23 -17.04 27.57
CA ALA A 214 -9.77 -15.91 26.83
C ALA A 214 -8.67 -14.96 26.33
N GLU A 215 -7.70 -14.59 27.18
CA GLU A 215 -6.52 -13.78 26.82
C GLU A 215 -5.71 -14.45 25.71
N SER A 216 -5.43 -15.74 25.85
CA SER A 216 -4.64 -16.48 24.87
C SER A 216 -5.37 -16.62 23.53
N ARG A 217 -6.70 -16.73 23.54
CA ARG A 217 -7.51 -16.69 22.30
C ARG A 217 -7.48 -15.31 21.66
N ALA A 218 -7.65 -14.24 22.44
CA ALA A 218 -7.62 -12.87 21.94
C ALA A 218 -6.24 -12.52 21.34
N ARG A 219 -5.15 -12.99 21.98
CA ARG A 219 -3.78 -12.85 21.47
C ARG A 219 -3.61 -13.49 20.09
N ARG A 220 -4.08 -14.73 19.91
CA ARG A 220 -4.02 -15.42 18.60
C ARG A 220 -4.81 -14.67 17.53
N LEU A 221 -5.98 -14.11 17.88
CA LEU A 221 -6.77 -13.30 16.95
C LEU A 221 -6.04 -12.01 16.56
N TYR A 222 -5.40 -11.34 17.52
CA TYR A 222 -4.57 -10.16 17.26
C TYR A 222 -3.39 -10.49 16.36
N GLU A 223 -2.63 -11.56 16.66
CA GLU A 223 -1.49 -11.98 15.84
C GLU A 223 -1.90 -12.34 14.41
N ALA A 224 -3.05 -13.01 14.24
CA ALA A 224 -3.63 -13.29 12.92
C ALA A 224 -4.01 -12.01 12.18
N ALA A 225 -4.70 -11.06 12.83
CA ALA A 225 -5.08 -9.79 12.23
C ALA A 225 -3.85 -8.92 11.88
N ALA A 226 -2.79 -8.96 12.69
CA ALA A 226 -1.53 -8.28 12.39
C ALA A 226 -0.77 -8.93 11.23
N ALA A 227 -0.91 -10.23 11.01
CA ALA A 227 -0.36 -10.89 9.83
C ALA A 227 -1.15 -10.52 8.56
N THR A 228 -2.48 -10.47 8.62
CA THR A 228 -3.32 -10.09 7.48
C THR A 228 -3.14 -8.62 7.09
N GLU A 229 -3.01 -7.71 8.06
CA GLU A 229 -2.67 -6.29 7.81
C GLU A 229 -1.35 -6.17 7.06
N ARG A 230 -0.26 -6.77 7.56
CA ARG A 230 1.05 -6.72 6.89
C ARG A 230 1.00 -7.27 5.46
N ALA A 231 0.25 -8.35 5.24
CA ALA A 231 0.06 -8.91 3.92
C ALA A 231 -0.72 -7.96 3.00
N ALA A 232 -1.77 -7.32 3.50
CA ALA A 232 -2.59 -6.38 2.74
C ALA A 232 -1.84 -5.09 2.38
N VAL A 233 -1.05 -4.54 3.32
CA VAL A 233 -0.17 -3.38 3.05
C VAL A 233 0.82 -3.72 1.94
N LYS A 234 1.52 -4.85 2.06
CA LYS A 234 2.47 -5.29 1.02
C LYS A 234 1.79 -5.50 -0.33
N ALA A 235 0.57 -6.05 -0.35
CA ALA A 235 -0.19 -6.21 -1.58
C ALA A 235 -0.57 -4.87 -2.21
N ALA A 236 -0.93 -3.87 -1.41
CA ALA A 236 -1.21 -2.52 -1.89
C ALA A 236 0.05 -1.85 -2.48
N ASP A 237 1.21 -2.00 -1.84
CA ASP A 237 2.48 -1.48 -2.35
C ASP A 237 2.86 -2.13 -3.68
N VAL A 238 2.75 -3.46 -3.77
CA VAL A 238 3.02 -4.20 -5.02
C VAL A 238 2.07 -3.76 -6.13
N ALA A 239 0.78 -3.60 -5.84
CA ALA A 239 -0.18 -3.10 -6.81
C ALA A 239 0.18 -1.69 -7.29
N ALA A 240 0.61 -0.80 -6.38
CA ALA A 240 0.99 0.57 -6.72
C ALA A 240 2.21 0.60 -7.65
N VAL A 241 3.24 -0.20 -7.36
CA VAL A 241 4.43 -0.33 -8.21
C VAL A 241 4.07 -0.92 -9.58
N ALA A 242 3.25 -1.98 -9.61
CA ALA A 242 2.81 -2.60 -10.86
C ALA A 242 1.99 -1.64 -11.73
N ALA A 243 1.06 -0.88 -11.14
CA ALA A 243 0.29 0.13 -11.84
C ALA A 243 1.19 1.25 -12.39
N ALA A 244 2.17 1.72 -11.62
CA ALA A 244 3.13 2.72 -12.08
C ALA A 244 3.97 2.21 -13.26
N ALA A 245 4.43 0.95 -13.19
CA ALA A 245 5.17 0.30 -14.28
C ALA A 245 4.32 0.21 -15.57
N LEU A 246 3.05 -0.22 -15.46
CA LEU A 246 2.15 -0.31 -16.61
C LEU A 246 1.81 1.07 -17.21
N VAL A 247 1.70 2.12 -16.38
CA VAL A 247 1.53 3.49 -16.88
C VAL A 247 2.77 3.94 -17.67
N HIS A 248 3.97 3.60 -17.18
CA HIS A 248 5.20 3.93 -17.88
C HIS A 248 5.30 3.19 -19.22
N GLU A 249 5.06 1.87 -19.23
CA GLU A 249 5.04 1.05 -20.43
C GLU A 249 3.98 1.53 -21.43
N ALA A 250 2.77 1.86 -20.96
CA ALA A 250 1.73 2.42 -21.83
C ALA A 250 2.16 3.74 -22.47
N ALA A 251 2.92 4.58 -21.75
CA ALA A 251 3.45 5.83 -22.30
C ALA A 251 4.55 5.59 -23.35
N GLU A 252 5.43 4.61 -23.12
CA GLU A 252 6.48 4.23 -24.08
C GLU A 252 5.87 3.67 -25.37
N VAL A 253 4.96 2.71 -25.27
CA VAL A 253 4.27 2.12 -26.43
C VAL A 253 3.44 3.18 -27.18
N ALA A 254 2.81 4.11 -26.47
CA ALA A 254 2.10 5.23 -27.10
C ALA A 254 3.06 6.20 -27.83
N GLN A 255 4.25 6.44 -27.28
CA GLN A 255 5.28 7.26 -27.93
C GLN A 255 5.79 6.58 -29.20
N GLU A 256 6.10 5.28 -29.16
CA GLU A 256 6.53 4.51 -30.34
C GLU A 256 5.46 4.52 -31.43
N ALA A 257 4.18 4.32 -31.07
CA ALA A 257 3.07 4.40 -32.00
C ALA A 257 2.93 5.80 -32.63
N ALA A 258 3.17 6.87 -31.86
CA ALA A 258 3.14 8.25 -32.35
C ALA A 258 4.32 8.55 -33.29
N GLU A 259 5.52 8.09 -32.95
CA GLU A 259 6.71 8.23 -33.80
C GLU A 259 6.51 7.54 -35.14
N LEU A 260 6.00 6.30 -35.15
CA LEU A 260 5.72 5.58 -36.39
C LEU A 260 4.63 6.27 -37.22
N ARG A 261 3.60 6.82 -36.58
CA ARG A 261 2.58 7.61 -37.27
C ARG A 261 3.14 8.87 -37.90
N ASP A 262 4.00 9.61 -37.20
CA ASP A 262 4.64 10.82 -37.71
C ASP A 262 5.50 10.49 -38.95
N THR A 263 6.22 9.36 -38.96
CA THR A 263 6.94 8.89 -40.17
C THR A 263 5.98 8.56 -41.31
N LEU A 264 4.86 7.87 -41.05
CA LEU A 264 3.90 7.58 -42.12
C LEU A 264 3.25 8.83 -42.71
N ASP A 265 2.97 9.84 -41.88
CA ASP A 265 2.39 11.12 -42.31
C ASP A 265 3.40 11.96 -43.11
N ALA A 266 4.69 11.95 -42.72
CA ALA A 266 5.78 12.58 -43.49
C ALA A 266 5.96 11.90 -44.86
N ALA A 267 6.05 10.56 -44.89
CA ALA A 267 6.17 9.80 -46.14
C ALA A 267 5.00 10.05 -47.10
N ARG A 268 3.79 10.23 -46.55
CA ARG A 268 2.61 10.59 -47.32
C ARG A 268 2.73 11.99 -47.93
N GLN A 269 3.20 12.98 -47.16
CA GLN A 269 3.39 14.35 -47.63
C GLN A 269 4.47 14.44 -48.71
N ALA A 270 5.59 13.74 -48.54
CA ALA A 270 6.66 13.66 -49.54
C ALA A 270 6.16 13.03 -50.86
N GLY A 271 5.37 11.96 -50.78
CA GLY A 271 4.74 11.34 -51.95
C GLY A 271 3.80 12.29 -52.72
N ILE A 272 3.05 13.13 -51.99
CA ILE A 272 2.19 14.16 -52.61
C ILE A 272 3.06 15.22 -53.32
N ALA A 273 4.10 15.72 -52.65
CA ALA A 273 5.01 16.72 -53.21
C ALA A 273 5.71 16.23 -54.50
N ALA A 274 6.20 14.99 -54.51
CA ALA A 274 6.80 14.38 -55.70
C ALA A 274 5.80 14.25 -56.86
N SER A 275 4.54 13.92 -56.56
CA SER A 275 3.48 13.83 -57.59
C SER A 275 3.09 15.20 -58.18
N THR A 276 3.24 16.29 -57.42
CA THR A 276 2.98 17.66 -57.89
C THR A 276 4.13 18.26 -58.73
N LEU A 277 5.37 17.80 -58.53
CA LEU A 277 6.55 18.27 -59.28
C LEU A 277 6.73 17.56 -60.63
N LEU A 278 6.12 16.39 -60.82
CA LEU A 278 6.08 15.76 -62.14
C LEU A 278 5.13 16.57 -63.04
N PRO A 279 5.60 17.13 -64.18
CA PRO A 279 4.75 17.88 -65.08
C PRO A 279 3.62 16.96 -65.52
N LYS A 280 2.39 17.37 -65.23
CA LYS A 280 1.16 16.70 -65.67
C LYS A 280 1.30 16.41 -67.16
N SER A 281 1.64 15.17 -67.50
CA SER A 281 1.67 14.70 -68.87
C SER A 281 0.32 15.09 -69.45
N ARG A 282 0.32 16.06 -70.36
CA ARG A 282 -0.86 16.43 -71.13
C ARG A 282 -1.17 15.19 -71.92
N VAL A 283 -1.99 14.31 -71.34
CA VAL A 283 -2.66 13.26 -72.07
C VAL A 283 -3.36 13.99 -73.21
N PRO A 284 -2.97 13.78 -74.48
CA PRO A 284 -3.66 14.40 -75.59
C PRO A 284 -5.11 13.96 -75.46
N ARG A 285 -5.98 14.97 -75.34
CA ARG A 285 -7.43 14.82 -75.22
C ARG A 285 -7.89 14.03 -76.43
N GLN A 286 -7.90 12.70 -76.33
CA GLN A 286 -8.48 11.83 -77.34
C GLN A 286 -9.95 12.20 -77.38
N ARG A 287 -10.28 12.97 -78.42
CA ARG A 287 -11.60 13.37 -78.82
C ARG A 287 -12.35 12.08 -79.18
N THR A 288 -12.82 11.35 -78.18
CA THR A 288 -13.74 10.23 -78.39
C THR A 288 -15.05 10.84 -78.86
N ARG A 289 -15.21 10.74 -80.17
CA ARG A 289 -16.44 10.97 -80.93
C ARG A 289 -17.52 10.05 -80.34
N ASN A 290 -18.34 10.58 -79.44
CA ASN A 290 -19.54 9.90 -78.98
C ASN A 290 -20.54 9.83 -80.14
N SER A 291 -20.50 8.71 -80.85
CA SER A 291 -21.61 8.18 -81.63
C SER A 291 -22.78 7.89 -80.70
N ARG A 292 -23.84 8.65 -80.93
CA ARG A 292 -25.18 8.57 -80.35
C ARG A 292 -25.97 7.47 -81.07
N SER A 293 -26.36 6.42 -80.34
CA SER A 293 -27.45 5.47 -80.62
C SER A 293 -27.35 4.36 -79.55
N THR A 294 -28.35 3.93 -78.78
CA THR A 294 -29.80 4.14 -78.71
C THR A 294 -30.25 3.49 -77.38
N PRO A 295 -31.42 3.83 -76.81
CA PRO A 295 -31.92 3.29 -75.56
C PRO A 295 -32.86 2.08 -75.77
N ALA A 296 -32.71 1.05 -74.94
CA ALA A 296 -33.73 0.03 -74.65
C ALA A 296 -33.35 -0.52 -73.26
N ALA A 297 -34.09 -0.23 -72.18
CA ALA A 297 -35.40 -0.77 -71.82
C ALA A 297 -35.35 -2.25 -71.40
N ASP A 298 -36.16 -2.58 -70.39
CA ASP A 298 -36.31 -3.84 -69.65
C ASP A 298 -35.19 -4.17 -68.64
N LYS A 299 -35.45 -4.62 -67.41
CA LYS A 299 -36.63 -5.02 -66.62
C LYS A 299 -36.14 -5.00 -65.15
N ALA A 300 -36.77 -4.29 -64.21
CA ALA A 300 -37.93 -4.74 -63.45
C ALA A 300 -37.70 -6.03 -62.62
N LEU A 301 -37.84 -5.85 -61.29
CA LEU A 301 -38.20 -6.81 -60.24
C LEU A 301 -37.20 -7.90 -59.81
N SER A 302 -36.74 -7.78 -58.55
CA SER A 302 -36.93 -8.80 -57.50
C SER A 302 -36.66 -8.13 -56.15
N THR A 303 -37.65 -7.70 -55.35
CA THR A 303 -38.30 -8.49 -54.26
C THR A 303 -37.31 -9.40 -53.55
N ALA A 304 -36.89 -9.02 -52.34
CA ALA A 304 -37.50 -9.38 -51.05
C ALA A 304 -36.94 -10.71 -50.52
N ASP A 305 -37.02 -10.88 -49.20
CA ASP A 305 -36.57 -12.01 -48.37
C ASP A 305 -35.10 -11.98 -47.91
N THR A 306 -34.76 -12.25 -46.64
CA THR A 306 -35.58 -12.68 -45.51
C THR A 306 -34.82 -12.44 -44.20
N VAL A 307 -35.61 -12.24 -43.16
CA VAL A 307 -35.29 -12.17 -41.73
C VAL A 307 -34.73 -13.51 -41.25
N ALA A 308 -33.64 -13.50 -40.47
CA ALA A 308 -33.33 -14.58 -39.52
C ALA A 308 -32.41 -14.09 -38.41
N LEU A 309 -33.02 -13.78 -37.25
CA LEU A 309 -32.41 -13.98 -35.93
C LEU A 309 -32.30 -15.49 -35.65
N PRO A 310 -31.33 -15.92 -34.85
CA PRO A 310 -31.65 -16.47 -33.51
C PRO A 310 -30.68 -15.93 -32.45
N ALA A 311 -31.12 -15.51 -31.26
CA ALA A 311 -31.69 -16.29 -30.14
C ALA A 311 -30.65 -17.20 -29.44
N ASP A 312 -30.32 -16.76 -28.22
CA ASP A 312 -30.02 -17.52 -26.99
C ASP A 312 -29.06 -18.73 -26.97
N ALA A 313 -28.03 -18.59 -26.12
CA ALA A 313 -27.59 -19.61 -25.16
C ALA A 313 -26.87 -18.84 -24.02
N ALA A 314 -27.52 -18.67 -22.86
CA ALA A 314 -27.45 -19.57 -21.69
C ALA A 314 -26.12 -19.46 -20.93
#